data_AF-A0A920NS02-F1
#
_entry.id   AF-A0A920NS02-F1
#
_cell.length_a   1.000
_cell.length_b   1.000
_cell.length_c   1.000
_cell.angle_alpha   90.00
_cell.angle_beta   90.00
_cell.angle_gamma   90.00
#
_symmetry.space_group_name_H-M   'P 1'
#
loop_
_entity.id
_entity.type
_entity.pdbx_description
1 polymer ?
#
loop_
_entity_poly.entity_id
_entity_poly.type
_entity_poly.pdbx_seq_one_letter_code
_entity_poly.pdbx_strand_id
1 'polypeptide(L)'
;MVILQETGLMKLIFEEIDAMYGIDQTPEWHHKDIFFHTMQVVDNAAKLTEKMEIRFAALVHDIAKPTTRRVDQKKGYTFHGHDAVGEKILDKVIQRMKLQITWGLS
;
A
#
# COMPACT_ATOMS: atom_id res chain seq x y z
N MET A 1 -1.27 -12.48 1.89
CA MET A 1 -0.86 -11.62 0.76
C MET A 1 0.37 -12.16 0.04
N VAL A 2 1.42 -12.59 0.74
CA VAL A 2 2.65 -13.15 0.12
C VAL A 2 2.35 -14.29 -0.88
N ILE A 3 1.54 -15.28 -0.49
CA ILE A 3 1.17 -16.38 -1.41
C ILE A 3 0.49 -15.85 -2.68
N LEU A 4 -0.41 -14.86 -2.58
CA LEU A 4 -1.05 -14.27 -3.76
C LEU A 4 -0.05 -13.56 -4.66
N GLN A 5 0.97 -12.93 -4.08
CA GLN A 5 2.05 -12.28 -4.82
C GLN A 5 2.89 -13.32 -5.57
N GLU A 6 3.34 -14.37 -4.87
CA GLU A 6 4.18 -15.43 -5.43
C GLU A 6 3.48 -16.22 -6.53
N THR A 7 2.16 -16.42 -6.42
CA THR A 7 1.36 -17.09 -7.45
C THR A 7 0.91 -16.16 -8.58
N GLY A 8 1.23 -14.86 -8.53
CA GLY A 8 0.77 -13.86 -9.50
C GLY A 8 -0.73 -13.54 -9.44
N LEU A 9 -1.44 -14.04 -8.44
CA LEU A 9 -2.87 -13.77 -8.25
C LEU A 9 -3.11 -12.34 -7.74
N MET A 10 -2.14 -11.75 -7.03
CA MET A 10 -2.24 -10.37 -6.56
C MET A 10 -2.49 -9.41 -7.72
N LYS A 11 -1.77 -9.57 -8.83
CA LYS A 11 -1.94 -8.75 -10.02
C LYS A 11 -3.37 -8.77 -10.59
N LEU A 12 -4.08 -9.88 -10.47
CA LEU A 12 -5.45 -10.02 -10.99
C LEU A 12 -6.49 -9.40 -10.06
N ILE A 13 -6.23 -9.42 -8.75
CA ILE A 13 -7.20 -9.01 -7.72
C ILE A 13 -6.96 -7.57 -7.28
N PHE A 14 -5.69 -7.19 -7.10
CA PHE A 14 -5.25 -5.97 -6.46
C PHE A 14 -3.92 -5.50 -7.09
N GLU A 15 -3.99 -5.12 -8.38
CA GLU A 15 -2.83 -4.69 -9.19
C GLU A 15 -2.01 -3.56 -8.54
N GLU A 16 -2.64 -2.73 -7.73
CA GLU A 16 -1.99 -1.60 -7.06
C GLU A 16 -1.10 -2.05 -5.89
N ILE A 17 -1.44 -3.19 -5.26
CA ILE A 17 -0.59 -3.81 -4.22
C ILE A 17 0.50 -4.66 -4.88
N ASP A 18 0.19 -5.34 -5.99
CA ASP A 18 1.20 -6.04 -6.80
C ASP A 18 2.32 -5.08 -7.25
N ALA A 19 1.94 -3.87 -7.67
CA ALA A 19 2.88 -2.83 -8.10
C ALA A 19 3.84 -2.34 -7.01
N MET A 20 3.60 -2.64 -5.73
CA MET A 20 4.54 -2.32 -4.65
C MET A 20 5.73 -3.27 -4.58
N TYR A 21 5.61 -4.47 -5.18
CA TYR A 21 6.61 -5.52 -5.06
C TYR A 21 7.85 -5.22 -5.91
N GLY A 22 9.03 -5.46 -5.34
CA GLY A 22 10.33 -5.16 -5.94
C GLY A 22 10.67 -3.67 -5.97
N ILE A 23 10.00 -2.84 -5.17
CA ILE A 23 10.26 -1.39 -5.11
C ILE A 23 10.87 -1.04 -3.76
N ASP A 24 12.15 -0.68 -3.78
CA ASP A 24 12.86 -0.21 -2.58
C ASP A 24 12.36 1.15 -2.09
N GLN A 25 12.34 1.31 -0.77
CA GLN A 25 12.21 2.61 -0.11
C GLN A 25 13.55 3.34 0.03
N THR A 26 13.49 4.57 0.55
CA THR A 26 14.69 5.39 0.81
C THR A 26 15.70 4.70 1.73
N PRO A 27 16.99 5.05 1.62
CA PRO A 27 18.05 4.50 2.48
C PRO A 27 17.80 4.70 3.98
N GLU A 28 17.04 5.73 4.35
CA GLU A 28 16.67 6.05 5.74
C GLU A 28 15.87 4.92 6.41
N TRP A 29 15.16 4.09 5.63
CA TRP A 29 14.38 2.95 6.11
C TRP A 29 14.95 1.64 5.58
N HIS A 30 16.18 1.31 5.96
CA HIS A 30 16.83 -0.01 5.77
C HIS A 30 16.39 -0.78 4.51
N HIS A 31 16.48 -0.18 3.31
CA HIS A 31 16.16 -0.81 2.02
C HIS A 31 14.96 -1.78 2.04
N LYS A 32 13.90 -1.44 2.78
CA LYS A 32 12.71 -2.30 2.79
C LYS A 32 11.91 -2.03 1.53
N ASP A 33 11.68 -3.09 0.79
CA ASP A 33 10.69 -3.15 -0.27
C ASP A 33 9.31 -2.68 0.24
N ILE A 34 8.61 -1.86 -0.56
CA ILE A 34 7.33 -1.24 -0.17
C ILE A 34 6.28 -2.30 0.14
N PHE A 35 6.19 -3.38 -0.65
CA PHE A 35 5.22 -4.44 -0.41
C PHE A 35 5.48 -5.11 0.95
N PHE A 36 6.72 -5.51 1.24
CA PHE A 36 7.05 -6.15 2.51
C PHE A 36 6.89 -5.21 3.71
N HIS A 37 7.19 -3.92 3.53
CA HIS A 37 6.89 -2.91 4.54
C HIS A 37 5.39 -2.85 4.85
N THR A 38 4.54 -2.74 3.82
CA THR A 38 3.08 -2.71 3.97
C THR A 38 2.58 -3.98 4.67
N MET A 39 3.13 -5.16 4.35
CA MET A 39 2.77 -6.41 5.05
C MET A 39 3.10 -6.35 6.55
N GLN A 40 4.26 -5.81 6.93
CA GLN A 40 4.62 -5.61 8.34
C GLN A 40 3.63 -4.68 9.06
N VAL A 41 3.18 -3.61 8.40
CA VAL A 41 2.18 -2.68 8.96
C VAL A 41 0.83 -3.38 9.13
N VAL A 42 0.39 -4.18 8.16
CA VAL A 42 -0.85 -4.99 8.25
C VAL A 42 -0.78 -6.00 9.40
N ASP A 43 0.33 -6.75 9.52
CA ASP A 43 0.51 -7.73 10.59
C ASP A 43 0.50 -7.07 11.98
N ASN A 44 1.10 -5.89 12.10
CA ASN A 44 1.08 -5.12 13.34
C ASN A 44 -0.32 -4.58 13.66
N ALA A 45 -1.03 -4.04 12.67
CA ALA A 45 -2.42 -3.61 12.83
C ALA A 45 -3.30 -4.78 13.27
N ALA A 46 -3.11 -5.98 12.69
CA ALA A 46 -3.87 -7.16 13.04
C ALA A 46 -3.67 -7.60 14.49
N LYS A 47 -2.45 -7.47 15.04
CA LYS A 47 -2.16 -7.75 16.45
C LYS A 47 -2.80 -6.74 17.41
N LEU A 48 -3.03 -5.51 16.96
CA LEU A 48 -3.51 -4.41 17.81
C LEU A 48 -5.03 -4.24 17.78
N THR A 49 -5.71 -4.69 16.72
CA THR A 49 -7.16 -4.52 16.59
C THR A 49 -7.79 -5.53 15.63
N GLU A 50 -9.03 -5.92 15.92
CA GLU A 50 -9.89 -6.70 15.02
C GLU A 50 -10.68 -5.85 14.01
N LYS A 51 -10.60 -4.51 14.10
CA LYS A 51 -11.34 -3.61 13.21
C LYS A 51 -10.82 -3.71 11.77
N MET A 52 -11.69 -4.14 10.86
CA MET A 52 -11.33 -4.40 9.47
C MET A 52 -10.93 -3.12 8.74
N GLU A 53 -11.54 -2.00 9.08
CA GLU A 53 -11.29 -0.68 8.50
C GLU A 53 -9.85 -0.24 8.77
N ILE A 54 -9.33 -0.52 9.97
CA ILE A 54 -7.94 -0.19 10.35
C ILE A 54 -6.95 -1.10 9.62
N ARG A 55 -7.24 -2.40 9.55
CA ARG A 55 -6.40 -3.37 8.83
C ARG A 55 -6.36 -3.06 7.32
N PHE A 56 -7.48 -2.64 6.76
CA PHE A 56 -7.57 -2.22 5.37
C PHE A 56 -6.85 -0.89 5.13
N ALA A 57 -7.01 0.11 6.01
CA ALA A 57 -6.25 1.35 5.95
C ALA A 57 -4.73 1.08 5.97
N ALA A 58 -4.26 0.18 6.82
CA ALA A 58 -2.87 -0.27 6.86
C ALA A 58 -2.41 -0.89 5.54
N LEU A 59 -3.26 -1.68 4.88
CA LEU A 59 -2.95 -2.30 3.58
C LEU A 59 -2.78 -1.26 2.46
N VAL A 60 -3.58 -0.19 2.47
CA VAL A 60 -3.62 0.79 1.38
C VAL A 60 -2.88 2.10 1.67
N HIS A 61 -2.30 2.28 2.86
CA HIS A 61 -1.73 3.56 3.29
C HIS A 61 -0.68 4.16 2.34
N ASP A 62 0.06 3.29 1.65
CA ASP A 62 1.14 3.65 0.73
C ASP A 62 0.83 3.28 -0.73
N ILE A 63 -0.44 3.02 -1.08
CA ILE A 63 -0.88 2.49 -2.38
C ILE A 63 -0.37 3.24 -3.61
N ALA A 64 -0.06 4.53 -3.47
CA ALA A 64 0.43 5.35 -4.55
C ALA A 64 1.96 5.52 -4.60
N LYS A 65 2.73 5.00 -3.65
CA LYS A 65 4.20 5.12 -3.70
C LYS A 65 4.80 4.62 -5.03
N PRO A 66 4.35 3.49 -5.63
CA PRO A 66 4.88 3.06 -6.92
C PRO A 66 4.75 4.10 -8.04
N THR A 67 3.60 4.78 -8.13
CA THR A 67 3.31 5.73 -9.21
C THR A 67 3.93 7.12 -8.96
N THR A 68 4.15 7.47 -7.70
CA THR A 68 4.74 8.76 -7.28
C THR A 68 6.24 8.69 -7.04
N ARG A 69 6.86 7.51 -7.20
CA ARG A 69 8.31 7.32 -7.06
C ARG A 69 9.09 8.23 -8.01
N ARG A 70 10.02 9.01 -7.48
CA ARG A 70 11.00 9.83 -8.21
C ARG A 70 12.39 9.61 -7.65
N VAL A 71 13.41 9.74 -8.49
CA VAL A 71 14.82 9.66 -8.07
C VAL A 71 15.34 11.08 -7.87
N ASP A 72 15.77 11.38 -6.65
CA ASP A 72 16.49 12.60 -6.30
C ASP A 72 17.97 12.26 -6.11
N GLN A 73 18.85 13.06 -6.71
CA GLN A 73 20.29 12.82 -6.72
C GLN A 73 20.95 12.90 -5.34
N LYS A 74 20.31 13.56 -4.36
CA LYS A 74 20.84 13.74 -3.00
C LYS A 74 20.11 12.89 -1.97
N LYS A 75 18.79 12.71 -2.13
CA LYS A 75 17.91 12.07 -1.15
C LYS A 75 17.56 10.62 -1.50
N GLY A 76 17.91 10.15 -2.69
CA GLY A 76 17.50 8.83 -3.18
C GLY A 76 16.06 8.84 -3.68
N TYR A 77 15.27 7.82 -3.34
CA TYR A 77 13.87 7.75 -3.78
C TYR A 77 12.99 8.78 -3.04
N THR A 78 11.99 9.34 -3.71
CA THR A 78 11.01 10.24 -3.09
C THR A 78 9.62 9.90 -3.60
N PHE A 79 8.60 10.20 -2.79
CA PHE A 79 7.20 9.81 -3.04
C PHE A 79 6.25 11.00 -2.78
N HIS A 80 6.61 12.19 -3.26
CA HIS A 80 5.82 13.39 -3.01
C HIS A 80 4.42 13.28 -3.63
N GLY A 81 3.39 13.63 -2.85
CA GLY A 81 1.98 13.59 -3.28
C GLY A 81 1.36 12.19 -3.32
N HIS A 82 2.00 11.17 -2.75
CA HIS A 82 1.43 9.81 -2.69
C HIS A 82 0.13 9.74 -1.88
N ASP A 83 -0.08 10.63 -0.92
CA ASP A 83 -1.32 10.77 -0.17
C ASP A 83 -2.49 11.15 -1.10
N ALA A 84 -2.36 12.25 -1.84
CA ALA A 84 -3.41 12.74 -2.74
C ALA A 84 -3.64 11.83 -3.96
N VAL A 85 -2.58 11.19 -4.47
CA VAL A 85 -2.71 10.17 -5.51
C VAL A 85 -3.32 8.89 -4.95
N GLY A 86 -2.98 8.54 -3.71
CA GLY A 86 -3.47 7.36 -2.99
C GLY A 86 -4.98 7.41 -2.80
N GLU A 87 -5.52 8.56 -2.41
CA GLU A 87 -6.97 8.79 -2.31
C GLU A 87 -7.68 8.47 -3.63
N LYS A 88 -7.17 8.98 -4.76
CA LYS A 88 -7.76 8.74 -6.09
C LYS A 88 -7.65 7.28 -6.53
N ILE A 89 -6.57 6.59 -6.16
CA ILE A 89 -6.41 5.16 -6.43
C ILE A 89 -7.41 4.38 -5.57
N LEU A 90 -7.54 4.73 -4.30
CA LEU A 90 -8.42 4.08 -3.36
C LEU A 90 -9.89 4.17 -3.79
N ASP A 91 -10.34 5.32 -4.29
CA ASP A 91 -11.69 5.48 -4.85
C ASP A 91 -11.97 4.47 -5.96
N LYS A 92 -11.01 4.28 -6.87
CA LYS A 92 -11.13 3.32 -7.98
C LYS A 92 -11.16 1.88 -7.46
N VAL A 93 -10.32 1.55 -6.48
CA VAL A 93 -10.29 0.23 -5.85
C VAL A 93 -11.63 -0.08 -5.18
N ILE A 94 -12.15 0.85 -4.38
CA ILE A 94 -13.43 0.70 -3.69
C ILE A 94 -14.57 0.47 -4.70
N GLN A 95 -14.61 1.26 -5.78
CA GLN A 95 -15.61 1.09 -6.84
C GLN A 95 -15.48 -0.26 -7.57
N ARG A 96 -14.25 -0.63 -7.97
CA ARG A 96 -13.95 -1.87 -8.69
C ARG A 96 -14.30 -3.10 -7.86
N MET A 97 -13.96 -3.08 -6.57
CA MET A 97 -14.16 -4.19 -5.65
C MET A 97 -15.51 -4.15 -4.93
N LYS A 98 -16.33 -3.11 -5.15
CA LYS A 98 -17.64 -2.90 -4.51
C LYS A 98 -17.58 -2.96 -2.98
N LEU A 99 -16.54 -2.36 -2.40
CA LEU A 99 -16.34 -2.36 -0.95
C LEU A 99 -17.29 -1.36 -0.29
N GLN A 100 -17.91 -1.76 0.82
CA GLN A 100 -18.63 -0.85 1.71
C GLN A 100 -17.69 -0.49 2.86
N ILE A 101 -17.02 0.66 2.74
CA ILE A 101 -16.12 1.15 3.80
C ILE A 101 -16.82 2.27 4.54
N THR A 102 -17.11 2.02 5.82
CA THR A 102 -17.54 3.06 6.75
C THR A 102 -16.30 3.59 7.46
N TRP A 103 -15.72 4.67 6.96
CA TRP A 103 -14.75 5.43 7.74
C TRP A 103 -15.50 5.96 8.96
N GLY A 104 -15.05 5.64 10.18
CA GLY A 104 -15.76 5.91 11.44
C GLY A 104 -15.93 7.39 11.80
N LEU A 105 -16.52 8.18 10.91
CA LEU A 105 -17.11 9.48 11.14
C LEU A 105 -18.60 9.26 11.46
N SER A 106 -18.87 8.73 12.65
CA SER A 106 -20.19 8.68 13.28
C SER A 106 -20.04 8.84 14.78
#